data_AF-A0AAD5H8J7-F1
#
_entry.id   AF-A0AAD5H8J7-F1
#
_cell.length_a   1.000
_cell.length_b   1.000
_cell.length_c   1.000
_cell.angle_alpha   90.00
_cell.angle_beta   90.00
_cell.angle_gamma   90.00
#
_symmetry.space_group_name_H-M   'P 1'
#
loop_
_entity.id
_entity.type
_entity.pdbx_description
1 polymer ?
#
loop_
_entity_poly.entity_id
_entity_poly.type
_entity_poly.pdbx_seq_one_letter_code
_entity_poly.pdbx_strand_id
1 'polypeptide(L)'
;MAGSSKAVGALCAFLSVAEIAFAITIIALVADQLWPGAGSYYGCYWDYSVVPAQEYCGTWYNEGVCLLTANSVNVCRYSYAASAIGIVAALITVFAMCLPPVATLLAGLFGSIWWLAYAITATVYSKDVNNQDFSVVIGAGTAAERTVTIPYSFPRGNYRTMVYALAWTTFCCCMVVMALAFAMMK
;
A
#
# COMPACT_ATOMS: atom_id res chain seq x y z
N MET A 1 -17.56 -35.48 -14.25
CA MET A 1 -16.39 -34.58 -14.14
C MET A 1 -16.69 -33.11 -14.46
N ALA A 2 -17.76 -32.76 -15.17
CA ALA A 2 -18.12 -31.36 -15.50
C ALA A 2 -18.47 -30.45 -14.29
N GLY A 3 -18.83 -31.01 -13.13
CA GLY A 3 -19.16 -30.23 -11.93
C GLY A 3 -17.94 -29.66 -11.17
N SER A 4 -16.79 -30.35 -11.23
CA SER A 4 -15.55 -29.93 -10.55
C SER A 4 -14.96 -28.66 -11.16
N SER A 5 -14.91 -28.60 -12.50
CA SER A 5 -14.39 -27.45 -13.25
C SER A 5 -15.16 -26.15 -12.96
N LYS A 6 -16.49 -26.21 -12.81
CA LYS A 6 -17.31 -25.02 -12.53
C LYS A 6 -17.10 -24.48 -11.12
N ALA A 7 -16.98 -25.35 -10.12
CA ALA A 7 -16.73 -24.95 -8.74
C ALA A 7 -15.33 -24.31 -8.58
N VAL A 8 -14.32 -24.89 -9.24
CA VAL A 8 -12.95 -24.34 -9.25
C VAL A 8 -12.91 -22.98 -9.96
N GLY A 9 -13.56 -22.85 -11.11
CA GLY A 9 -13.66 -21.56 -11.82
C GLY A 9 -14.39 -20.49 -11.00
N ALA A 10 -15.44 -20.86 -10.26
CA ALA A 10 -16.15 -19.94 -9.37
C ALA A 10 -15.28 -19.48 -8.20
N LEU A 11 -14.48 -20.38 -7.60
CA LEU A 11 -13.53 -20.03 -6.56
C LEU A 11 -12.43 -19.08 -7.08
N CYS A 12 -11.90 -19.33 -8.28
CA CYS A 12 -10.96 -18.41 -8.93
C CYS A 12 -11.58 -17.02 -9.13
N ALA A 13 -12.82 -16.95 -9.61
CA ALA A 13 -13.52 -15.68 -9.79
C ALA A 13 -13.71 -14.95 -8.45
N PHE A 14 -14.10 -15.65 -7.39
CA PHE A 14 -14.23 -15.07 -6.05
C PHE A 14 -12.91 -14.50 -5.52
N LEU A 15 -11.81 -15.27 -5.63
CA LEU A 15 -10.49 -14.82 -5.21
C LEU A 15 -10.02 -13.61 -6.02
N SER A 16 -10.30 -13.57 -7.32
CA SER A 16 -9.99 -12.42 -8.18
C SER A 16 -10.75 -11.16 -7.75
N VAL A 17 -12.02 -11.28 -7.37
CA VAL A 17 -12.79 -10.15 -6.82
C VAL A 17 -12.21 -9.68 -5.48
N ALA A 18 -11.79 -10.61 -4.62
CA ALA A 18 -11.14 -10.27 -3.36
C ALA A 18 -9.81 -9.52 -3.58
N GLU A 19 -9.00 -9.95 -4.55
CA GLU A 19 -7.77 -9.25 -4.94
C GLU A 19 -8.02 -7.80 -5.36
N ILE A 20 -9.07 -7.56 -6.16
CA ILE A 20 -9.48 -6.19 -6.54
C ILE A 20 -9.85 -5.37 -5.30
N ALA A 21 -10.63 -5.94 -4.38
CA ALA A 21 -11.01 -5.25 -3.15
C ALA A 21 -9.79 -4.90 -2.27
N PHE A 22 -8.83 -5.82 -2.13
CA PHE A 22 -7.59 -5.57 -1.41
C PHE A 22 -6.75 -4.49 -2.10
N ALA A 23 -6.63 -4.53 -3.42
CA ALA A 23 -5.89 -3.53 -4.20
C ALA A 23 -6.50 -2.14 -4.04
N ILE A 24 -7.84 -2.00 -4.12
CA ILE A 24 -8.53 -0.73 -3.89
C ILE A 24 -8.30 -0.23 -2.46
N THR A 25 -8.36 -1.14 -1.47
CA THR A 25 -8.10 -0.79 -0.06
C THR A 25 -6.67 -0.27 0.13
N ILE A 26 -5.68 -0.90 -0.52
CA ILE A 26 -4.29 -0.43 -0.52
C ILE A 26 -4.20 0.96 -1.15
N ILE A 27 -4.84 1.19 -2.30
CA ILE A 27 -4.86 2.51 -2.97
C ILE A 27 -5.44 3.57 -2.03
N ALA A 28 -6.56 3.31 -1.37
CA ALA A 28 -7.21 4.25 -0.46
C ALA A 28 -6.34 4.53 0.78
N LEU A 29 -5.77 3.49 1.42
CA LEU A 29 -4.86 3.66 2.55
C LEU A 29 -3.59 4.41 2.14
N VAL A 30 -3.06 4.14 0.95
CA VAL A 30 -1.92 4.88 0.42
C VAL A 30 -2.31 6.34 0.17
N ALA A 31 -3.44 6.62 -0.45
CA ALA A 31 -3.92 7.97 -0.76
C ALA A 31 -4.29 8.81 0.47
N ASP A 32 -4.86 8.20 1.51
CA ASP A 32 -5.32 8.94 2.69
C ASP A 32 -4.23 9.00 3.78
N GLN A 33 -3.44 7.93 3.92
CA GLN A 33 -2.59 7.73 5.10
C GLN A 33 -1.09 7.83 4.79
N LEU A 34 -0.63 7.45 3.59
CA LEU A 34 0.81 7.39 3.24
C LEU A 34 1.26 8.44 2.23
N TRP A 35 0.35 8.91 1.40
CA TRP A 35 0.50 10.03 0.50
C TRP A 35 -0.54 11.04 0.91
N PRO A 36 -0.30 11.90 1.92
CA PRO A 36 -1.19 13.01 2.17
C PRO A 36 -1.23 13.86 0.90
N GLY A 37 -2.21 13.59 0.04
CA GLY A 37 -2.42 14.28 -1.21
C GLY A 37 -2.93 15.66 -0.85
N ALA A 38 -2.09 16.67 -1.06
CA ALA A 38 -2.39 18.08 -0.89
C ALA A 38 -2.75 18.50 0.54
N GLY A 39 -1.81 19.18 1.19
CA GLY A 39 -2.18 20.22 2.15
C GLY A 39 -2.53 19.71 3.52
N SER A 40 -1.49 19.64 4.36
CA SER A 40 -1.59 19.76 5.80
C SER A 40 -2.22 18.59 6.59
N TYR A 41 -1.53 18.15 7.64
CA TYR A 41 -2.15 17.31 8.67
C TYR A 41 -2.24 18.12 9.96
N TYR A 42 -3.38 18.10 10.63
CA TYR A 42 -3.52 18.75 11.93
C TYR A 42 -2.85 17.87 12.99
N GLY A 43 -1.91 18.42 13.72
CA GLY A 43 -1.21 17.72 14.78
C GLY A 43 -0.71 18.69 15.85
N CYS A 44 -0.63 18.21 17.08
CA CYS A 44 -0.04 18.95 18.19
C CYS A 44 1.33 18.34 18.52
N TYR A 45 2.35 19.19 18.53
CA TYR A 45 3.71 18.84 18.90
C TYR A 45 4.06 19.48 20.24
N TRP A 46 4.60 18.71 21.17
CA TRP A 46 5.11 19.22 22.44
C TRP A 46 6.61 19.48 22.31
N ASP A 47 6.99 20.76 22.38
CA ASP A 47 8.40 21.17 22.43
C ASP A 47 8.89 21.11 23.89
N TYR A 48 9.61 20.02 24.19
CA TYR A 48 10.27 19.81 25.48
C TYR A 48 11.64 20.51 25.57
N SER A 49 12.11 21.18 24.50
CA SER A 49 13.38 21.92 24.53
C SER A 49 13.28 23.28 25.23
N VAL A 50 12.05 23.73 25.53
CA VAL A 50 11.74 24.96 26.28
C VAL A 50 11.02 24.63 27.59
N VAL A 51 11.24 25.45 28.63
CA VAL A 51 10.61 25.29 29.95
C VAL A 51 9.78 26.55 30.26
N PRO A 52 8.46 26.43 30.49
CA PRO A 52 7.66 25.21 30.43
C PRO A 52 7.52 24.67 29.00
N ALA A 53 7.30 23.35 28.87
CA ALA A 53 7.08 22.73 27.57
C ALA A 53 5.89 23.40 26.87
N GLN A 54 6.05 23.73 25.59
CA GLN A 54 5.04 24.43 24.82
C GLN A 54 4.41 23.49 23.79
N GLU A 55 3.08 23.52 23.70
CA GLU A 55 2.33 22.77 22.70
C GLU A 55 2.08 23.63 21.46
N TYR A 56 2.52 23.13 20.31
CA TYR A 56 2.29 23.73 19.01
C TYR A 56 1.29 22.87 18.24
N CYS A 57 0.03 23.30 18.25
CA CYS A 57 -1.02 22.71 17.43
C CYS A 57 -1.14 23.48 16.11
N GLY A 58 -1.10 22.77 14.99
CA GLY A 58 -1.21 23.40 13.68
C GLY A 58 -1.45 22.39 12.58
N THR A 59 -1.80 22.92 11.41
CA THR A 59 -1.91 22.14 10.19
C THR A 59 -0.57 22.19 9.46
N TRP A 60 0.11 21.05 9.41
CA TRP A 60 1.50 20.93 8.98
C TRP A 60 1.59 20.50 7.52
N TYR A 61 2.02 21.41 6.65
CA TYR A 61 2.14 21.17 5.23
C TYR A 61 3.44 20.40 4.94
N ASN A 62 3.30 19.15 4.46
CA ASN A 62 4.43 18.40 3.91
C ASN A 62 4.24 18.36 2.39
N GLU A 63 5.12 19.02 1.65
CA GLU A 63 5.11 18.94 0.19
C GLU A 63 5.54 17.53 -0.26
N GLY A 64 4.55 16.68 -0.54
CA GLY A 64 4.69 15.58 -1.50
C GLY A 64 5.67 14.45 -1.17
N VAL A 65 6.18 14.34 0.05
CA VAL A 65 7.07 13.23 0.41
C VAL A 65 6.26 12.02 0.87
N CYS A 66 5.68 11.30 -0.08
CA CYS A 66 5.47 9.88 0.18
C CYS A 66 6.84 9.21 0.25
N LEU A 67 7.20 8.73 1.44
CA LEU A 67 8.14 7.65 1.70
C LEU A 67 9.26 7.51 0.66
N LEU A 68 10.11 8.53 0.60
CA LEU A 68 11.41 8.48 -0.05
C LEU A 68 12.44 8.22 1.06
N THR A 69 12.92 6.98 1.23
CA THR A 69 14.22 6.78 1.89
C THR A 69 15.34 7.26 0.96
N ALA A 70 16.49 7.64 1.53
CA ALA A 70 17.60 8.31 0.85
C ALA A 70 18.17 7.55 -0.37
N ASN A 71 17.76 6.30 -0.62
CA ASN A 71 18.11 5.46 -1.77
C ASN A 71 16.88 4.72 -2.38
N SER A 72 15.65 5.24 -2.24
CA SER A 72 14.42 4.44 -2.42
C SER A 72 13.63 4.65 -3.71
N VAL A 73 12.96 3.56 -4.07
CA VAL A 73 11.74 3.58 -4.90
C VAL A 73 10.64 4.33 -4.14
N ASN A 74 9.98 5.29 -4.79
CA ASN A 74 8.80 5.94 -4.23
C ASN A 74 7.70 4.91 -3.97
N VAL A 75 7.54 4.52 -2.69
CA VAL A 75 6.67 3.41 -2.29
C VAL A 75 5.24 3.67 -2.72
N CYS A 76 4.73 4.90 -2.66
CA CYS A 76 3.34 5.14 -3.05
C CYS A 76 3.12 5.09 -4.57
N ARG A 77 4.03 5.67 -5.37
CA ARG A 77 3.94 5.54 -6.84
C ARG A 77 4.04 4.07 -7.26
N TYR A 78 4.94 3.33 -6.61
CA TYR A 78 5.07 1.90 -6.84
C TYR A 78 3.84 1.11 -6.38
N SER A 79 3.25 1.48 -5.22
CA SER A 79 1.99 0.90 -4.72
C SER A 79 0.86 1.09 -5.71
N TYR A 80 0.71 2.27 -6.30
CA TYR A 80 -0.33 2.54 -7.30
C TYR A 80 -0.09 1.74 -8.57
N ALA A 81 1.14 1.68 -9.06
CA ALA A 81 1.47 0.88 -10.24
C ALA A 81 1.18 -0.61 -10.00
N ALA A 82 1.65 -1.17 -8.88
CA ALA A 82 1.42 -2.57 -8.53
C ALA A 82 -0.07 -2.87 -8.34
N SER A 83 -0.81 -1.99 -7.66
CA SER A 83 -2.26 -2.16 -7.45
C SER A 83 -3.04 -2.07 -8.76
N ALA A 84 -2.70 -1.13 -9.65
CA ALA A 84 -3.34 -1.02 -10.97
C ALA A 84 -3.10 -2.27 -11.82
N ILE A 85 -1.86 -2.77 -11.85
CA ILE A 85 -1.51 -3.99 -12.59
C ILE A 85 -2.22 -5.21 -11.99
N GLY A 86 -2.26 -5.30 -10.66
CA GLY A 86 -2.99 -6.34 -9.93
C GLY A 86 -4.48 -6.34 -10.27
N ILE A 87 -5.12 -5.18 -10.29
CA ILE A 87 -6.54 -5.03 -10.66
C ILE A 87 -6.75 -5.50 -12.11
N VAL A 88 -5.90 -5.10 -13.05
CA VAL A 88 -6.03 -5.51 -14.46
C VAL A 88 -5.89 -7.03 -14.60
N ALA A 89 -4.89 -7.63 -13.94
CA ALA A 89 -4.70 -9.09 -13.95
C ALA A 89 -5.92 -9.81 -13.33
N ALA A 90 -6.41 -9.32 -12.19
CA ALA A 90 -7.56 -9.89 -11.51
C ALA A 90 -8.87 -9.75 -12.32
N LEU A 91 -9.07 -8.63 -13.03
CA LEU A 91 -10.24 -8.46 -13.91
C LEU A 91 -10.27 -9.49 -15.04
N ILE A 92 -9.10 -9.88 -15.56
CA ILE A 92 -9.01 -10.96 -16.55
C ILE A 92 -9.46 -12.28 -15.90
N THR A 93 -9.03 -12.56 -14.67
CA THR A 93 -9.36 -13.82 -13.97
C THR A 93 -10.77 -13.87 -13.38
N VAL A 94 -11.50 -12.75 -13.28
CA VAL A 94 -12.94 -12.74 -12.92
C VAL A 94 -13.76 -13.60 -13.89
N PHE A 95 -13.36 -13.65 -15.17
CA PHE A 95 -14.01 -14.48 -16.18
C PHE A 95 -13.40 -15.90 -16.28
N ALA A 96 -12.68 -16.38 -15.25
CA ALA A 96 -12.02 -17.69 -15.24
C ALA A 96 -12.95 -18.87 -15.53
N MET A 97 -14.25 -18.76 -15.23
CA MET A 97 -15.24 -19.79 -15.58
C MET A 97 -15.44 -19.96 -17.09
N CYS A 98 -15.17 -18.92 -17.86
CA CYS A 98 -15.39 -18.85 -19.30
C CYS A 98 -14.08 -18.77 -20.10
N LEU A 99 -12.95 -18.57 -19.41
CA LEU A 99 -11.63 -18.43 -20.03
C LEU A 99 -10.89 -19.76 -20.06
N PRO A 100 -9.98 -19.95 -21.04
CA PRO A 100 -9.05 -21.06 -21.03
C PRO A 100 -8.23 -21.05 -19.71
N PRO A 101 -8.01 -22.21 -19.08
CA PRO A 101 -7.22 -22.30 -17.85
C PRO A 101 -5.82 -21.70 -17.98
N VAL A 102 -5.21 -21.77 -19.17
CA VAL A 102 -3.90 -21.17 -19.48
C VAL A 102 -3.92 -19.65 -19.34
N ALA A 103 -4.99 -18.97 -19.77
CA ALA A 103 -5.11 -17.52 -19.63
C ALA A 103 -5.24 -17.12 -18.15
N THR A 104 -6.01 -17.89 -17.37
CA THR A 104 -6.15 -17.71 -15.92
C THR A 104 -4.81 -17.91 -15.22
N LEU A 105 -4.04 -18.92 -15.62
CA LEU A 105 -2.72 -19.19 -15.10
C LEU A 105 -1.73 -18.04 -15.37
N LEU A 106 -1.68 -17.54 -16.60
CA LEU A 106 -0.78 -16.45 -16.99
C LEU A 106 -1.11 -15.16 -16.25
N ALA A 107 -2.40 -14.82 -16.13
CA ALA A 107 -2.84 -13.65 -15.37
C ALA A 107 -2.54 -13.79 -13.86
N GLY A 108 -2.78 -14.97 -13.28
CA GLY A 108 -2.42 -15.27 -11.89
C GLY A 108 -0.92 -15.17 -11.63
N LEU A 109 -0.09 -15.69 -12.55
CA LEU A 109 1.38 -15.58 -12.46
C LEU A 109 1.83 -14.12 -12.54
N PHE A 110 1.31 -13.37 -13.51
CA PHE A 110 1.65 -11.97 -13.68
C PHE A 110 1.28 -11.14 -12.44
N GLY A 111 0.07 -11.33 -11.89
CA GLY A 111 -0.36 -10.73 -10.65
C GLY A 111 0.55 -11.10 -9.47
N SER A 112 0.88 -12.38 -9.31
CA SER A 112 1.72 -12.86 -8.21
C SER A 112 3.12 -12.22 -8.20
N ILE A 113 3.75 -12.04 -9.37
CA ILE A 113 5.09 -11.44 -9.47
C ILE A 113 5.05 -9.98 -9.01
N TRP A 114 4.04 -9.23 -9.45
CA TRP A 114 3.88 -7.83 -9.07
C TRP A 114 3.57 -7.66 -7.59
N TRP A 115 2.65 -8.46 -7.04
CA TRP A 115 2.32 -8.41 -5.61
C TRP A 115 3.47 -8.89 -4.72
N LEU A 116 4.26 -9.87 -5.17
CA LEU A 116 5.46 -10.31 -4.46
C LEU A 116 6.52 -9.20 -4.42
N ALA A 117 6.82 -8.60 -5.56
CA ALA A 117 7.79 -7.50 -5.63
C ALA A 117 7.33 -6.33 -4.76
N TYR A 118 6.04 -5.98 -4.83
CA TYR A 118 5.45 -4.96 -3.96
C TYR A 118 5.56 -5.29 -2.47
N ALA A 119 5.19 -6.50 -2.05
CA ALA A 119 5.24 -6.91 -0.65
C ALA A 119 6.67 -6.87 -0.08
N ILE A 120 7.67 -7.30 -0.87
CA ILE A 120 9.09 -7.23 -0.47
C ILE A 120 9.54 -5.78 -0.35
N THR A 121 9.30 -4.95 -1.37
CA THR A 121 9.64 -3.52 -1.33
C THR A 121 9.00 -2.84 -0.12
N ALA A 122 7.70 -3.03 0.08
CA ALA A 122 6.96 -2.44 1.17
C ALA A 122 7.53 -2.88 2.54
N THR A 123 7.88 -4.16 2.69
CA THR A 123 8.47 -4.70 3.93
C THR A 123 9.88 -4.17 4.20
N VAL A 124 10.77 -4.18 3.20
CA VAL A 124 12.17 -3.76 3.34
C VAL A 124 12.27 -2.26 3.61
N TYR A 125 11.58 -1.45 2.81
CA TYR A 125 11.63 0.00 2.96
C TYR A 125 10.85 0.52 4.15
N SER A 126 9.93 -0.28 4.74
CA SER A 126 9.25 0.07 6.00
C SER A 126 10.18 0.09 7.21
N LYS A 127 11.26 -0.69 7.18
CA LYS A 127 12.07 -0.97 8.38
C LYS A 127 12.79 0.28 8.89
N ASP A 128 13.09 1.23 8.00
CA ASP A 128 13.91 2.42 8.31
C ASP A 128 13.12 3.72 8.48
N VAL A 129 11.79 3.65 8.37
CA VAL A 129 10.92 4.85 8.27
C VAL A 129 10.58 5.44 9.63
N ASN A 130 10.64 4.64 10.69
CA ASN A 130 10.37 5.11 12.05
C ASN A 130 11.42 6.13 12.54
N ASN A 131 12.53 6.29 11.80
CA ASN A 131 13.61 7.24 12.03
C ASN A 131 13.64 8.38 11.00
N GLN A 132 12.59 8.53 10.18
CA GLN A 132 12.49 9.68 9.30
C GLN A 132 11.93 10.86 10.06
N ASP A 133 12.64 11.97 9.97
CA ASP A 133 12.33 13.23 10.58
C ASP A 133 12.03 14.24 9.46
N PHE A 134 11.06 15.12 9.65
CA PHE A 134 10.83 16.25 8.75
C PHE A 134 10.88 17.55 9.53
N SER A 135 11.47 18.56 8.92
CA SER A 135 11.66 19.87 9.53
C SER A 135 10.52 20.79 9.13
N VAL A 136 9.88 21.44 10.11
CA VAL A 136 8.89 22.47 9.84
C VAL A 136 9.27 23.77 10.53
N VAL A 137 9.04 24.88 9.85
CA VAL A 137 9.24 26.21 10.40
C VAL A 137 8.00 26.62 11.18
N ILE A 138 8.17 26.81 12.50
CA ILE A 138 7.16 27.34 13.41
C ILE A 138 7.35 28.85 13.50
N GLY A 139 6.26 29.62 13.44
CA GLY A 139 6.30 31.08 13.59
C GLY A 139 6.69 31.85 12.32
N ALA A 140 6.47 31.28 11.14
CA ALA A 140 6.76 31.91 9.85
C ALA A 140 6.23 33.35 9.78
N GLY A 141 7.13 34.33 9.59
CA GLY A 141 6.78 35.75 9.55
C GLY A 141 6.73 36.47 10.91
N THR A 142 7.20 35.84 11.98
CA THR A 142 7.37 36.47 13.31
C THR A 142 8.84 36.46 13.74
N ALA A 143 9.23 37.32 14.68
CA ALA A 143 10.61 37.43 15.17
C ALA A 143 11.15 36.17 15.89
N ALA A 144 10.31 35.15 16.10
CA ALA A 144 10.64 33.90 16.78
C ALA A 144 10.51 32.68 15.85
N GLU A 145 10.82 32.87 14.56
CA GLU A 145 10.81 31.80 13.57
C GLU A 145 11.83 30.70 13.95
N ARG A 146 11.35 29.46 14.11
CA ARG A 146 12.19 28.32 14.53
C ARG A 146 11.85 27.08 13.73
N THR A 147 12.85 26.46 13.12
CA THR A 147 12.72 25.16 12.48
C THR A 147 12.74 24.05 13.53
N VAL A 148 11.67 23.28 13.61
CA VAL A 148 11.51 22.14 14.51
C VAL A 148 11.45 20.86 13.70
N THR A 149 12.23 19.88 14.11
CA THR A 149 12.27 18.56 13.51
C THR A 149 11.24 17.66 14.20
N ILE A 150 10.27 17.16 13.43
CA ILE A 150 9.20 16.30 13.93
C ILE A 150 9.44 14.88 13.39
N PRO A 151 9.42 13.86 14.25
CA PRO A 151 9.51 12.48 13.80
C PRO A 151 8.25 12.07 13.03
N TYR A 152 8.44 11.50 11.86
CA TYR A 152 7.38 11.02 10.94
C TYR A 152 6.60 9.82 11.52
N SER A 153 6.98 9.31 12.69
CA SER A 153 6.49 8.07 13.29
C SER A 153 5.20 8.21 14.14
N PHE A 154 4.69 9.41 14.40
CA PHE A 154 3.47 9.63 15.20
C PHE A 154 2.26 10.04 14.33
N PRO A 155 1.07 9.38 14.38
CA PRO A 155 0.68 8.08 14.96
C PRO A 155 0.24 7.06 13.88
N ARG A 156 0.78 7.09 12.65
CA ARG A 156 0.25 6.30 11.51
C ARG A 156 0.83 4.88 11.35
N GLY A 157 1.51 4.33 12.35
CA GLY A 157 2.19 3.03 12.28
C GLY A 157 1.28 1.84 11.92
N ASN A 158 0.05 1.79 12.44
CA ASN A 158 -0.87 0.67 12.21
C ASN A 158 -1.27 0.49 10.74
N TYR A 159 -1.47 1.60 10.01
CA TYR A 159 -1.91 1.55 8.62
C TYR A 159 -0.85 0.96 7.69
N ARG A 160 0.43 1.08 8.04
CA ARG A 160 1.53 0.46 7.30
C ARG A 160 1.48 -1.06 7.41
N THR A 161 1.31 -1.57 8.63
CA THR A 161 1.14 -3.00 8.87
C THR A 161 -0.06 -3.55 8.13
N MET A 162 -1.16 -2.78 8.03
CA MET A 162 -2.32 -3.15 7.23
C MET A 162 -1.98 -3.24 5.73
N VAL A 163 -1.27 -2.26 5.17
CA VAL A 163 -0.84 -2.29 3.76
C VAL A 163 0.06 -3.49 3.46
N TYR A 164 0.98 -3.85 4.36
CA TYR A 164 1.84 -5.04 4.20
C TYR A 164 1.03 -6.34 4.27
N ALA A 165 0.14 -6.45 5.26
CA ALA A 165 -0.73 -7.62 5.39
C ALA A 165 -1.62 -7.80 4.16
N LEU A 166 -2.19 -6.71 3.64
CA LEU A 166 -3.00 -6.73 2.41
C LEU A 166 -2.16 -7.15 1.20
N ALA A 167 -0.96 -6.60 1.01
CA ALA A 167 -0.08 -6.97 -0.10
C ALA A 167 0.28 -8.47 -0.12
N TRP A 168 0.65 -9.03 1.04
CA TRP A 168 0.92 -10.46 1.19
C TRP A 168 -0.34 -11.31 0.97
N THR A 169 -1.50 -10.83 1.43
CA THR A 169 -2.78 -11.51 1.21
C THR A 169 -3.10 -11.57 -0.29
N THR A 170 -2.95 -10.46 -1.03
CA THR A 170 -3.18 -10.43 -2.47
C THR A 170 -2.22 -11.36 -3.22
N PHE A 171 -0.95 -11.40 -2.83
CA PHE A 171 0.01 -12.39 -3.38
C PHE A 171 -0.45 -13.84 -3.16
N CYS A 172 -0.89 -14.17 -1.93
CA CYS A 172 -1.39 -15.50 -1.61
C CYS A 172 -2.64 -15.85 -2.44
N CYS A 173 -3.57 -14.92 -2.64
CA CYS A 173 -4.73 -15.11 -3.51
C CYS A 173 -4.29 -15.46 -4.94
N CYS A 174 -3.32 -14.74 -5.51
CA CYS A 174 -2.84 -15.00 -6.87
C CYS A 174 -2.23 -16.41 -6.98
N MET A 175 -1.45 -16.84 -5.98
CA MET A 175 -0.86 -18.17 -5.93
C MET A 175 -1.92 -19.28 -5.86
N VAL A 176 -2.99 -19.06 -5.10
CA VAL A 176 -4.11 -20.01 -5.05
C VAL A 176 -4.83 -20.05 -6.39
N VAL A 177 -5.10 -18.90 -7.03
CA VAL A 177 -5.69 -18.83 -8.37
C VAL A 177 -4.84 -19.60 -9.40
N MET A 178 -3.51 -19.48 -9.34
CA MET A 178 -2.61 -20.28 -10.18
C MET A 178 -2.74 -21.78 -9.93
N ALA A 179 -2.72 -22.21 -8.67
CA ALA A 179 -2.85 -23.62 -8.31
C ALA A 179 -4.20 -24.21 -8.79
N LEU A 180 -5.27 -23.43 -8.66
CA LEU A 180 -6.60 -23.78 -9.16
C LEU A 180 -6.63 -23.82 -10.70
N ALA A 181 -5.94 -22.89 -11.38
CA ALA A 181 -5.80 -22.94 -12.84
C ALA A 181 -5.09 -24.21 -13.32
N PHE A 182 -4.05 -24.68 -12.61
CA PHE A 182 -3.46 -25.99 -12.87
C PHE A 182 -4.42 -27.15 -12.66
N ALA A 183 -5.28 -27.08 -11.65
CA ALA A 183 -6.30 -28.09 -11.41
C ALA A 183 -7.37 -28.12 -12.52
N MET A 184 -7.70 -26.98 -13.13
CA MET A 184 -8.63 -26.88 -14.26
C MET A 184 -8.06 -27.39 -15.59
N MET A 185 -6.73 -27.50 -15.71
CA MET A 185 -6.07 -28.05 -16.91
C MET A 185 -6.05 -29.59 -16.95
N LYS A 186 -6.38 -30.25 -15.84
CA LYS A 186 -6.46 -31.71 -15.73
C LYS A 186 -7.88 -32.21 -15.99
#